data_AF-A0A6N3JVL5-F1
#
_entry.id   AF-A0A6N3JVL5-F1
#
_cell.length_a   1.000
_cell.length_b   1.000
_cell.length_c   1.000
_cell.angle_alpha   90.00
_cell.angle_beta   90.00
_cell.angle_gamma   90.00
#
_symmetry.space_group_name_H-M   'P 1'
#
loop_
_entity.id
_entity.type
_entity.pdbx_description
1 polymer ?
#
loop_
_entity_poly.entity_id
_entity_poly.type
_entity_poly.pdbx_seq_one_letter_code
_entity_poly.pdbx_strand_id
1 'polypeptide(L)'
;MISVMPPSHRAFTFLSALLLAGSTSCTSHDASPTSQASPSQPASTVSSLPTAEAPQVLSVPPVTSDEISRAVYTAKTQRMDATMRGEAHAGQQYALDAACTSATPGKVIKYELLSSKSNSTALVASGELPCDGHAIKNVTPLPATAIQISLGPDLADVTSAYAIITPST
;
A
#
# COMPACT_ATOMS: atom_id res chain seq x y z
N MET A 1 21.16 -2.27 -49.83
CA MET A 1 21.97 -1.18 -49.23
C MET A 1 21.80 -1.26 -47.73
N ILE A 2 22.86 -1.69 -47.04
CA ILE A 2 22.86 -1.98 -45.60
C ILE A 2 23.30 -0.69 -44.91
N SER A 3 22.45 -0.10 -44.07
CA SER A 3 22.82 1.06 -43.26
C SER A 3 23.08 0.60 -41.83
N VAL A 4 24.33 0.75 -41.40
CA VAL A 4 24.85 0.43 -40.07
C VAL A 4 25.17 1.76 -39.39
N MET A 5 24.60 2.04 -38.22
CA MET A 5 25.04 3.12 -37.32
C MET A 5 24.81 2.75 -35.83
N PRO A 6 25.60 3.34 -34.91
CA PRO A 6 26.25 2.63 -33.79
C PRO A 6 25.53 2.69 -32.43
N PRO A 7 25.94 1.85 -31.46
CA PRO A 7 25.42 1.83 -30.09
C PRO A 7 25.93 3.02 -29.26
N SER A 8 25.05 3.66 -28.51
CA SER A 8 25.39 4.68 -27.51
C SER A 8 25.59 4.02 -26.15
N HIS A 9 26.85 3.89 -25.73
CA HIS A 9 27.22 3.50 -24.37
C HIS A 9 27.03 4.68 -23.42
N ARG A 10 26.29 4.48 -22.33
CA ARG A 10 26.39 5.33 -21.13
C ARG A 10 26.95 4.48 -19.99
N ALA A 11 28.23 4.68 -19.74
CA ALA A 11 28.88 4.30 -18.49
C ALA A 11 28.41 5.25 -17.39
N PHE A 12 27.94 4.70 -16.27
CA PHE A 12 27.79 5.45 -15.02
C PHE A 12 28.69 4.78 -13.98
N THR A 13 29.83 5.43 -13.74
CA THR A 13 30.78 5.13 -12.67
C THR A 13 30.62 6.24 -11.64
N PHE A 14 30.13 5.94 -10.44
CA PHE A 14 30.32 6.79 -9.26
C PHE A 14 30.39 5.86 -8.03
N LEU A 15 31.60 5.56 -7.56
CA LEU A 15 32.39 6.25 -6.53
C LEU A 15 31.97 5.87 -5.10
N SER A 16 32.75 4.95 -4.52
CA SER A 16 32.74 4.60 -3.10
C SER A 16 33.18 5.79 -2.22
N ALA A 17 32.60 5.92 -1.02
CA ALA A 17 33.23 6.61 0.09
C ALA A 17 32.91 5.91 1.42
N LEU A 18 33.94 5.28 2.00
CA LEU A 18 34.05 4.90 3.41
C LEU A 18 34.19 6.14 4.29
N LEU A 19 33.57 6.17 5.48
CA LEU A 19 34.00 6.88 6.71
C LEU A 19 33.00 6.51 7.83
N LEU A 20 33.30 6.36 9.12
CA LEU A 20 34.51 6.11 9.91
C LEU A 20 33.99 5.81 11.34
N ALA A 21 34.74 5.03 12.12
CA ALA A 21 34.39 4.62 13.48
C ALA A 21 34.53 5.75 14.53
N GLY A 22 33.93 5.54 15.71
CA GLY A 22 34.25 6.21 16.99
C GLY A 22 33.12 5.98 18.02
N SER A 23 33.18 5.01 18.93
CA SER A 23 33.97 4.86 20.18
C SER A 23 33.39 5.58 21.41
N THR A 24 33.03 4.78 22.45
CA THR A 24 33.26 4.98 23.92
C THR A 24 32.58 6.17 24.63
N SER A 25 32.08 6.17 25.87
CA SER A 25 32.11 5.29 27.06
C SER A 25 31.18 5.84 28.17
N CYS A 26 30.74 4.97 29.10
CA CYS A 26 30.46 5.09 30.56
C CYS A 26 29.60 6.29 31.09
N THR A 27 28.69 6.11 32.07
CA THR A 27 28.99 5.70 33.45
C THR A 27 27.82 4.99 34.16
N SER A 28 28.17 4.05 35.04
CA SER A 28 27.30 3.46 36.05
C SER A 28 26.73 4.51 36.99
N HIS A 29 25.47 4.36 37.39
CA HIS A 29 25.07 4.74 38.73
C HIS A 29 24.46 3.54 39.43
N ASP A 30 25.24 3.03 40.38
CA ASP A 30 24.78 2.17 41.45
C ASP A 30 23.73 2.92 42.27
N ALA A 31 22.54 2.37 42.36
CA ALA A 31 21.56 2.68 43.39
C ALA A 31 20.81 1.39 43.68
N SER A 32 21.28 0.68 44.69
CA SER A 32 20.54 -0.40 45.34
C SER A 32 19.50 0.21 46.30
N PRO A 33 18.19 -0.01 46.11
CA PRO A 33 17.26 0.01 47.22
C PRO A 33 17.00 -1.42 47.67
N THR A 34 17.55 -1.72 48.84
CA THR A 34 17.01 -2.57 49.92
C THR A 34 15.92 -3.57 49.51
N SER A 35 16.27 -4.85 49.55
CA SER A 35 15.33 -5.98 49.62
C SER A 35 14.35 -5.76 50.77
N GLN A 36 13.09 -5.49 50.43
CA GLN A 36 11.97 -5.69 51.35
C GLN A 36 11.23 -6.93 50.87
N ALA A 37 11.44 -8.04 51.60
CA ALA A 37 10.70 -9.27 51.41
C ALA A 37 9.20 -8.99 51.58
N SER A 38 8.44 -9.15 50.49
CA SER A 38 6.98 -9.24 50.55
C SER A 38 6.56 -10.69 50.33
N PRO A 39 5.56 -11.18 51.09
CA PRO A 39 5.19 -12.58 51.12
C PRO A 39 4.61 -13.05 49.79
N SER A 40 5.04 -14.25 49.40
CA SER A 40 4.69 -14.95 48.18
C SER A 40 3.17 -15.10 48.03
N GLN A 41 2.59 -14.31 47.12
CA GLN A 41 1.24 -14.53 46.61
C GLN A 41 1.40 -15.23 45.25
N PRO A 42 0.81 -16.42 45.03
CA PRO A 42 0.86 -17.04 43.72
C PRO A 42 0.03 -16.21 42.75
N ALA A 43 0.72 -15.39 41.93
CA ALA A 43 0.13 -14.77 40.77
C ALA A 43 -0.21 -15.90 39.79
N SER A 44 -1.47 -16.32 39.80
CA SER A 44 -2.03 -17.11 38.70
C SER A 44 -2.06 -16.20 37.48
N THR A 45 -0.98 -16.19 36.70
CA THR A 45 -0.97 -15.59 35.38
C THR A 45 -1.87 -16.44 34.49
N VAL A 46 -3.16 -16.09 34.45
CA VAL A 46 -4.08 -16.62 33.45
C VAL A 46 -3.60 -16.06 32.12
N SER A 47 -2.79 -16.87 31.42
CA SER A 47 -2.41 -16.63 30.04
C SER A 47 -3.66 -16.80 29.19
N SER A 48 -4.42 -15.71 29.04
CA SER A 48 -5.47 -15.63 28.04
C SER A 48 -4.78 -15.68 26.68
N LEU A 49 -4.89 -16.83 25.99
CA LEU A 49 -4.54 -16.95 24.58
C LEU A 49 -5.20 -15.78 23.82
N PRO A 50 -4.49 -15.05 22.95
CA PRO A 50 -5.14 -14.09 22.09
C PRO A 50 -6.15 -14.85 21.24
N THR A 51 -7.44 -14.58 21.47
CA THR A 51 -8.51 -15.02 20.59
C THR A 51 -8.18 -14.52 19.20
N ALA A 52 -7.89 -15.43 18.27
CA ALA A 52 -7.67 -15.08 16.88
C ALA A 52 -8.92 -14.37 16.37
N GLU A 53 -8.79 -13.08 16.09
CA GLU A 53 -9.86 -12.29 15.51
C GLU A 53 -10.21 -12.90 14.14
N ALA A 54 -11.50 -13.16 13.92
CA ALA A 54 -11.94 -13.72 12.65
C ALA A 54 -11.54 -12.79 11.50
N PRO A 55 -11.15 -13.31 10.32
CA PRO A 55 -10.76 -12.47 9.19
C PRO A 55 -11.87 -11.48 8.85
N GLN A 56 -11.59 -10.18 8.98
CA GLN A 56 -12.55 -9.15 8.61
C GLN A 56 -12.78 -9.22 7.10
N VAL A 57 -14.03 -9.45 6.69
CA VAL A 57 -14.42 -9.46 5.28
C VAL A 57 -14.64 -8.01 4.86
N LEU A 58 -13.80 -7.53 3.93
CA LEU A 58 -13.93 -6.19 3.39
C LEU A 58 -15.23 -6.06 2.60
N SER A 59 -16.05 -5.06 2.95
CA SER A 59 -17.26 -4.73 2.20
C SER A 59 -16.89 -3.84 1.02
N VAL A 60 -17.03 -4.34 -0.20
CA VAL A 60 -16.80 -3.55 -1.42
C VAL A 60 -18.01 -2.63 -1.67
N PRO A 61 -17.81 -1.32 -1.89
CA PRO A 61 -18.90 -0.40 -2.19
C PRO A 61 -19.72 -0.82 -3.43
N PRO A 62 -21.04 -0.64 -3.42
CA PRO A 62 -21.90 -0.94 -4.55
C PRO A 62 -21.50 -0.10 -5.77
N VAL A 63 -21.78 -0.64 -6.95
CA VAL A 63 -21.47 0.02 -8.22
C VAL A 63 -22.42 1.19 -8.45
N THR A 64 -21.89 2.40 -8.64
CA THR A 64 -22.66 3.59 -9.03
C THR A 64 -22.47 3.92 -10.52
N SER A 65 -23.35 4.77 -11.06
CA SER A 65 -23.32 5.15 -12.49
C SER A 65 -22.24 6.18 -12.83
N ASP A 66 -21.75 6.91 -11.84
CA ASP A 66 -20.74 7.96 -11.97
C ASP A 66 -19.30 7.43 -11.74
N GLU A 67 -19.13 6.16 -11.37
CA GLU A 67 -17.83 5.49 -11.34
C GLU A 67 -17.15 5.53 -12.71
N ILE A 68 -15.93 6.05 -12.75
CA ILE A 68 -15.11 6.04 -13.97
C ILE A 68 -14.17 4.83 -14.02
N SER A 69 -13.76 4.31 -12.86
CA SER A 69 -12.82 3.18 -12.76
C SER A 69 -12.98 2.40 -11.45
N ARG A 70 -12.72 1.10 -11.51
CA ARG A 70 -12.81 0.18 -10.37
C ARG A 70 -11.81 -0.96 -10.55
N ALA A 71 -11.13 -1.33 -9.47
CA ALA A 71 -10.34 -2.56 -9.35
C ALA A 71 -10.73 -3.29 -8.06
N VAL A 72 -10.99 -4.59 -8.15
CA VAL A 72 -11.32 -5.44 -7.00
C VAL A 72 -10.50 -6.71 -7.07
N TYR A 73 -9.80 -7.03 -5.99
CA TYR A 73 -9.07 -8.26 -5.81
C TYR A 73 -9.71 -9.10 -4.71
N THR A 74 -9.86 -10.40 -4.97
CA THR A 74 -10.34 -11.37 -3.98
C THR A 74 -9.44 -12.60 -3.97
N ALA A 75 -8.84 -12.92 -2.81
CA ALA A 75 -7.92 -14.06 -2.69
C ALA A 75 -8.59 -15.40 -2.97
N LYS A 76 -9.88 -15.55 -2.64
CA LYS A 76 -10.67 -16.78 -2.87
C LYS A 76 -10.66 -17.20 -4.35
N THR A 77 -10.69 -16.23 -5.25
CA THR A 77 -10.69 -16.47 -6.70
C THR A 77 -9.34 -16.23 -7.34
N GLN A 78 -8.40 -15.59 -6.62
CA GLN A 78 -7.12 -15.09 -7.13
C GLN A 78 -7.30 -14.25 -8.41
N ARG A 79 -8.43 -13.54 -8.50
CA ARG A 79 -8.77 -12.72 -9.67
C ARG A 79 -8.75 -11.25 -9.31
N MET A 80 -8.27 -10.47 -10.28
CA MET A 80 -8.42 -9.03 -10.34
C MET A 80 -9.55 -8.71 -11.32
N ASP A 81 -10.64 -8.16 -10.81
CA ASP A 81 -11.72 -7.62 -11.62
C ASP A 81 -11.50 -6.11 -11.76
N ALA A 82 -11.09 -5.69 -12.96
CA ALA A 82 -10.82 -4.29 -13.27
C ALA A 82 -11.77 -3.80 -14.37
N THR A 83 -12.43 -2.68 -14.14
CA THR A 83 -13.34 -2.05 -15.11
C THR A 83 -13.07 -0.56 -15.23
N MET A 84 -13.02 -0.08 -16.46
CA MET A 84 -13.06 1.34 -16.80
C MET A 84 -14.38 1.63 -17.50
N ARG A 85 -15.09 2.67 -17.06
CA ARG A 85 -16.46 2.98 -17.54
C ARG A 85 -16.58 4.36 -18.15
N GLY A 86 -15.64 5.25 -17.86
CA GLY A 86 -15.65 6.61 -18.36
C GLY A 86 -14.26 7.24 -18.33
N GLU A 87 -14.19 8.47 -18.81
CA GLU A 87 -12.99 9.29 -18.76
C GLU A 87 -13.12 10.34 -17.66
N ALA A 88 -12.00 10.65 -17.01
CA ALA A 88 -11.95 11.82 -16.16
C ALA A 88 -12.02 13.10 -17.00
N HIS A 89 -12.37 14.20 -16.34
CA HIS A 89 -12.48 15.53 -16.94
C HIS A 89 -11.43 16.47 -16.35
N ALA A 90 -10.79 17.28 -17.20
CA ALA A 90 -9.79 18.24 -16.77
C ALA A 90 -10.41 19.25 -15.80
N GLY A 91 -9.74 19.49 -14.68
CA GLY A 91 -10.19 20.43 -13.65
C GLY A 91 -11.27 19.90 -12.71
N GLN A 92 -11.83 18.72 -12.96
CA GLN A 92 -12.76 18.05 -12.05
C GLN A 92 -11.98 17.29 -10.97
N GLN A 93 -12.46 17.38 -9.72
CA GLN A 93 -11.92 16.57 -8.63
C GLN A 93 -12.55 15.18 -8.64
N TYR A 94 -11.73 14.18 -8.34
CA TYR A 94 -12.15 12.79 -8.20
C TYR A 94 -11.70 12.26 -6.85
N ALA A 95 -12.55 11.43 -6.25
CA ALA A 95 -12.25 10.69 -5.05
C ALA A 95 -11.81 9.27 -5.42
N LEU A 96 -10.67 8.84 -4.89
CA LEU A 96 -10.23 7.45 -4.82
C LEU A 96 -10.65 6.90 -3.46
N ASP A 97 -11.62 6.00 -3.44
CA ASP A 97 -11.98 5.18 -2.28
C ASP A 97 -11.30 3.82 -2.42
N ALA A 98 -10.45 3.45 -1.47
CA ALA A 98 -9.70 2.21 -1.53
C ALA A 98 -9.56 1.58 -0.15
N ALA A 99 -9.51 0.26 -0.10
CA ALA A 99 -9.26 -0.48 1.13
C ALA A 99 -8.57 -1.81 0.82
N CYS A 100 -7.83 -2.34 1.78
CA CYS A 100 -7.16 -3.63 1.68
C CYS A 100 -7.26 -4.39 3.01
N THR A 101 -7.29 -5.72 2.93
CA THR A 101 -7.17 -6.62 4.08
C THR A 101 -6.10 -7.67 3.77
N SER A 102 -5.33 -8.07 4.78
CA SER A 102 -4.25 -9.05 4.65
C SER A 102 -4.24 -10.01 5.85
N ALA A 103 -3.79 -11.24 5.64
CA ALA A 103 -3.50 -12.19 6.71
C ALA A 103 -2.20 -11.83 7.48
N THR A 104 -1.30 -11.10 6.82
CA THR A 104 -0.03 -10.63 7.40
C THR A 104 -0.22 -9.22 8.01
N PRO A 105 -0.02 -9.05 9.33
CA PRO A 105 -0.12 -7.75 10.00
C PRO A 105 0.86 -6.72 9.44
N GLY A 106 0.43 -5.46 9.33
CA GLY A 106 1.28 -4.37 8.84
C GLY A 106 1.61 -4.43 7.35
N LYS A 107 0.98 -5.34 6.59
CA LYS A 107 1.11 -5.38 5.13
C LYS A 107 0.61 -4.07 4.53
N VAL A 108 1.37 -3.55 3.57
CA VAL A 108 1.02 -2.39 2.75
C VAL A 108 1.22 -2.80 1.29
N ILE A 109 0.25 -2.49 0.43
CA ILE A 109 0.40 -2.64 -1.01
C ILE A 109 0.48 -1.27 -1.69
N LYS A 110 0.99 -1.25 -2.91
CA LYS A 110 0.98 -0.03 -3.74
C LYS A 110 -0.23 -0.03 -4.65
N TYR A 111 -0.86 1.13 -4.86
CA TYR A 111 -1.78 1.34 -5.97
C TYR A 111 -1.19 2.32 -6.99
N GLU A 112 -1.56 2.15 -8.25
CA GLU A 112 -1.18 3.02 -9.35
C GLU A 112 -2.41 3.41 -10.16
N LEU A 113 -2.51 4.69 -10.50
CA LEU A 113 -3.48 5.23 -11.42
C LEU A 113 -2.77 5.43 -12.75
N LEU A 114 -3.22 4.72 -13.77
CA LEU A 114 -2.61 4.73 -15.11
C LEU A 114 -3.57 5.41 -16.07
N SER A 115 -3.09 6.42 -16.78
CA SER A 115 -3.83 6.96 -17.92
C SER A 115 -3.81 5.94 -19.05
N SER A 116 -4.98 5.69 -19.64
CA SER A 116 -5.11 4.90 -20.85
C SER A 116 -5.39 5.84 -22.01
N LYS A 117 -4.32 6.26 -22.69
CA LYS A 117 -4.41 7.12 -23.87
C LYS A 117 -3.73 6.43 -25.04
N SER A 118 -4.53 6.09 -26.06
CA SER A 118 -4.13 5.56 -27.38
C SER A 118 -2.71 4.95 -27.42
N ASN A 119 -2.63 3.65 -27.12
CA ASN A 119 -1.42 2.81 -27.15
C ASN A 119 -0.32 3.13 -26.11
N SER A 120 -0.61 3.96 -25.11
CA SER A 120 0.30 4.21 -24.00
C SER A 120 -0.42 4.18 -22.66
N THR A 121 0.21 3.51 -21.69
CA THR A 121 -0.16 3.58 -20.27
C THR A 121 0.87 4.43 -19.55
N ALA A 122 0.48 5.62 -19.09
CA ALA A 122 1.37 6.50 -18.33
C ALA A 122 0.87 6.65 -16.89
N LEU A 123 1.80 6.57 -15.93
CA LEU A 123 1.50 6.76 -14.52
C LEU A 123 1.00 8.19 -14.26
N VAL A 124 -0.18 8.30 -13.68
CA VAL A 124 -0.83 9.56 -13.29
C VAL A 124 -0.57 9.85 -11.82
N ALA A 125 -0.77 8.85 -10.97
CA ALA A 125 -0.54 8.94 -9.54
C ALA A 125 -0.28 7.54 -8.97
N SER A 126 0.29 7.49 -7.78
CA SER A 126 0.41 6.25 -7.01
C SER A 126 0.38 6.55 -5.53
N GLY A 127 0.09 5.54 -4.72
CA GLY A 127 0.18 5.65 -3.28
C GLY A 127 0.31 4.29 -2.61
N GLU A 128 0.48 4.34 -1.31
CA GLU A 128 0.47 3.18 -0.43
C GLU A 128 -0.96 2.95 0.08
N LEU A 129 -1.34 1.69 0.20
CA LEU A 129 -2.62 1.23 0.72
C LEU A 129 -2.36 0.22 1.84
N PRO A 130 -2.52 0.62 3.11
CA PRO A 130 -2.46 -0.28 4.25
C PRO A 130 -3.51 -1.38 4.13
N CYS A 131 -3.15 -2.60 4.50
CA CYS A 131 -4.04 -3.76 4.49
C CYS A 131 -4.57 -4.08 5.89
N ASP A 132 -5.10 -3.06 6.56
CA ASP A 132 -5.63 -3.11 7.93
C ASP A 132 -7.16 -3.19 7.99
N GLY A 133 -7.83 -3.24 6.83
CA GLY A 133 -9.30 -3.29 6.72
C GLY A 133 -9.98 -1.92 6.72
N HIS A 134 -9.25 -0.83 6.88
CA HIS A 134 -9.81 0.51 6.84
C HIS A 134 -9.79 1.09 5.42
N ALA A 135 -10.88 1.77 5.07
CA ALA A 135 -10.96 2.50 3.81
C ALA A 135 -10.24 3.85 3.91
N ILE A 136 -9.45 4.16 2.88
CA ILE A 136 -8.88 5.48 2.66
C ILE A 136 -9.67 6.20 1.57
N LYS A 137 -9.75 7.53 1.69
CA LYS A 137 -10.36 8.39 0.68
C LYS A 137 -9.42 9.54 0.34
N ASN A 138 -8.90 9.51 -0.88
CA ASN A 138 -8.01 10.55 -1.40
C ASN A 138 -8.71 11.33 -2.51
N VAL A 139 -8.71 12.66 -2.42
CA VAL A 139 -9.31 13.53 -3.45
C VAL A 139 -8.20 14.23 -4.22
N THR A 140 -8.22 14.11 -5.56
CA THR A 140 -7.22 14.72 -6.42
C THR A 140 -7.81 15.07 -7.79
N PRO A 141 -7.34 16.15 -8.46
CA PRO A 141 -7.64 16.36 -9.87
C PRO A 141 -7.00 15.26 -10.73
N LEU A 142 -7.74 14.80 -11.74
CA LEU A 142 -7.25 13.82 -12.72
C LEU A 142 -7.14 14.43 -14.12
N PRO A 143 -6.21 13.96 -14.96
CA PRO A 143 -6.13 14.40 -16.35
C PRO A 143 -7.36 13.96 -17.14
N ALA A 144 -7.72 14.69 -18.19
CA ALA A 144 -8.85 14.36 -19.06
C ALA A 144 -8.58 13.11 -19.92
N THR A 145 -8.72 11.92 -19.34
CA THR A 145 -8.44 10.62 -19.97
C THR A 145 -9.09 9.49 -19.19
N ALA A 146 -9.20 8.30 -19.80
CA ALA A 146 -9.56 7.08 -19.09
C ALA A 146 -8.47 6.73 -18.06
N ILE A 147 -8.88 6.38 -16.85
CA ILE A 147 -7.98 6.03 -15.76
C ILE A 147 -8.17 4.56 -15.41
N GLN A 148 -7.11 3.77 -15.54
CA GLN A 148 -7.05 2.41 -15.04
C GLN A 148 -6.47 2.41 -13.64
N ILE A 149 -7.07 1.64 -12.74
CA ILE A 149 -6.50 1.38 -11.42
C ILE A 149 -5.72 0.06 -11.48
N SER A 150 -4.50 0.07 -10.97
CA SER A 150 -3.68 -1.11 -10.74
C SER A 150 -3.43 -1.24 -9.24
N LEU A 151 -3.77 -2.38 -8.66
CA LEU A 151 -3.30 -2.77 -7.34
C LEU A 151 -2.03 -3.59 -7.57
N GLY A 152 -0.91 -3.15 -6.97
CA GLY A 152 0.45 -3.56 -7.33
C GLY A 152 0.69 -5.07 -7.34
N PRO A 153 1.84 -5.52 -7.85
CA PRO A 153 2.09 -6.94 -8.14
C PRO A 153 2.21 -7.81 -6.88
N ASP A 154 2.53 -7.23 -5.73
CA ASP A 154 2.66 -7.94 -4.46
C ASP A 154 1.31 -8.05 -3.74
N LEU A 155 0.49 -9.01 -4.19
CA LEU A 155 -0.78 -9.38 -3.56
C LEU A 155 -0.66 -10.65 -2.69
N ALA A 156 0.56 -11.05 -2.35
CA ALA A 156 0.78 -12.16 -1.43
C ALA A 156 0.17 -11.81 -0.05
N ASP A 157 -0.52 -12.77 0.55
CA ASP A 157 -1.24 -12.67 1.83
C ASP A 157 -2.39 -11.65 1.88
N VAL A 158 -2.62 -10.86 0.82
CA VAL A 158 -3.80 -10.02 0.68
C VAL A 158 -5.02 -10.92 0.59
N THR A 159 -6.00 -10.71 1.45
CA THR A 159 -7.25 -11.48 1.45
C THR A 159 -8.31 -10.83 0.56
N SER A 160 -8.36 -9.50 0.53
CA SER A 160 -9.18 -8.72 -0.39
C SER A 160 -8.65 -7.29 -0.51
N ALA A 161 -8.91 -6.65 -1.64
CA ALA A 161 -8.65 -5.23 -1.81
C ALA A 161 -9.60 -4.63 -2.84
N TYR A 162 -9.95 -3.36 -2.70
CA TYR A 162 -10.65 -2.62 -3.73
C TYR A 162 -10.09 -1.21 -3.87
N ALA A 163 -10.30 -0.63 -5.04
CA ALA A 163 -10.10 0.78 -5.30
C ALA A 163 -11.11 1.24 -6.35
N ILE A 164 -11.76 2.37 -6.11
CA ILE A 164 -12.85 2.92 -6.92
C ILE A 164 -12.61 4.42 -7.11
N ILE A 165 -12.81 4.92 -8.32
CA ILE A 165 -12.74 6.34 -8.63
C ILE A 165 -14.11 6.86 -9.03
N THR A 166 -14.59 7.86 -8.30
CA THR A 166 -15.82 8.62 -8.59
C THR A 166 -15.52 10.11 -8.62
N PRO A 167 -16.34 10.94 -9.26
CA PRO A 167 -16.30 12.38 -9.07
C PRO A 167 -16.39 12.74 -7.57
N SER A 168 -15.58 13.72 -7.14
CA SER A 168 -15.75 14.35 -5.84
C SER A 168 -16.78 15.46 -5.98
N THR A 169 -17.85 15.38 -5.20
CA THR A 169 -18.86 16.44 -5.03
C THR A 169 -18.30 17.62 -4.26
#